data_AF-A0A965PBY9-F1
#
_entry.id   AF-A0A965PBY9-F1
#
_cell.length_a   1.000
_cell.length_b   1.000
_cell.length_c   1.000
_cell.angle_alpha   90.00
_cell.angle_beta   90.00
_cell.angle_gamma   90.00
#
_symmetry.space_group_name_H-M   'P 1'
#
loop_
_entity.id
_entity.type
_entity.pdbx_description
1 polymer ?
#
loop_
_entity_poly.entity_id
_entity_poly.type
_entity_poly.pdbx_seq_one_letter_code
_entity_poly.pdbx_strand_id
1 'polypeptide(L)'
;MTLADLQAQCWAALPPIRKRLVGRDTVNDLVQLAVANWSGDYLAACQDNQQRDVYVHALLTAVRREHQVVSGKDPQEYGFIWVFLLQAVAVAAVQWLVTWWLSRLSHRAILKVMQHELTK
;
A
#
# COMPACT_ATOMS: atom_id res chain seq x y z
N MET A 1 -14.80 0.64 -10.41
CA MET A 1 -13.48 1.18 -10.02
C MET A 1 -12.49 0.05 -10.16
N THR A 2 -11.46 0.25 -10.96
CA THR A 2 -10.41 -0.74 -11.28
C THR A 2 -9.16 -0.53 -10.43
N LEU A 3 -8.23 -1.49 -10.43
CA LEU A 3 -6.95 -1.33 -9.73
C LEU A 3 -6.18 -0.09 -10.23
N ALA A 4 -6.22 0.18 -11.54
CA ALA A 4 -5.60 1.36 -12.14
C ALA A 4 -6.24 2.67 -11.62
N ASP A 5 -7.56 2.69 -11.40
CA ASP A 5 -8.23 3.85 -10.82
C ASP A 5 -7.82 4.07 -9.36
N LEU A 6 -7.66 2.98 -8.59
CA LEU A 6 -7.20 3.04 -7.20
C LEU A 6 -5.75 3.55 -7.11
N GLN A 7 -4.88 3.03 -7.97
CA GLN A 7 -3.49 3.49 -8.10
C GLN A 7 -3.43 4.98 -8.49
N ALA A 8 -4.24 5.42 -9.44
CA ALA A 8 -4.30 6.82 -9.85
C ALA A 8 -4.78 7.75 -8.72
N GLN A 9 -5.81 7.33 -7.96
CA GLN A 9 -6.30 8.09 -6.81
C GLN A 9 -5.27 8.15 -5.68
N CYS A 10 -4.60 7.03 -5.37
CA CYS A 10 -3.52 6.99 -4.40
C CYS A 10 -2.38 7.93 -4.81
N TRP A 11 -1.94 7.85 -6.08
CA TRP A 11 -0.92 8.72 -6.63
C TRP A 11 -1.29 10.21 -6.53
N ALA A 12 -2.55 10.56 -6.81
CA ALA A 12 -3.03 11.93 -6.69
C ALA A 12 -2.96 12.42 -5.23
N ALA A 13 -3.34 11.58 -4.27
CA ALA A 13 -3.38 11.90 -2.85
C ALA A 13 -1.99 11.97 -2.17
N LEU A 14 -0.97 11.32 -2.73
CA LEU A 14 0.38 11.32 -2.16
C LEU A 14 1.06 12.70 -2.22
N PRO A 15 1.88 13.06 -1.20
CA PRO A 15 2.67 14.30 -1.20
C PRO A 15 3.56 14.43 -2.44
N PRO A 16 3.57 15.60 -3.10
CA PRO A 16 4.19 15.77 -4.43
C PRO A 16 5.69 15.52 -4.47
N ILE A 17 6.42 15.81 -3.39
CA ILE A 17 7.88 15.67 -3.33
C ILE A 17 8.28 14.19 -3.34
N ARG A 18 7.65 13.36 -2.51
CA ARG A 18 8.06 11.96 -2.33
C ARG A 18 7.63 11.09 -3.50
N LYS A 19 6.45 11.35 -4.08
CA LYS A 19 5.94 10.58 -5.23
C LYS A 19 6.76 10.82 -6.50
N ARG A 20 7.20 12.06 -6.75
CA ARG A 20 8.05 12.38 -7.92
C ARG A 20 9.43 11.73 -7.86
N LEU A 21 9.98 11.55 -6.67
CA LEU A 21 11.28 10.93 -6.48
C LEU A 21 11.22 9.39 -6.60
N VAL A 22 10.17 8.76 -6.07
CA VAL A 22 9.98 7.29 -6.12
C VAL A 22 9.53 6.79 -7.50
N GLY A 23 8.84 7.64 -8.26
CA GLY A 23 8.25 7.27 -9.55
C GLY A 23 6.87 6.66 -9.42
N ARG A 24 6.07 6.76 -10.50
CA ARG A 24 4.68 6.30 -10.51
C ARG A 24 4.56 4.79 -10.48
N ASP A 25 5.43 4.09 -11.19
CA ASP A 25 5.39 2.63 -11.29
C ASP A 25 5.63 1.99 -9.92
N THR A 26 6.63 2.47 -9.19
CA THR A 26 6.88 2.03 -7.81
C THR A 26 5.69 2.26 -6.87
N VAL A 27 4.97 3.38 -7.02
CA VAL A 27 3.74 3.60 -6.22
C VAL A 27 2.66 2.61 -6.62
N ASN A 28 2.49 2.35 -7.92
CA ASN A 28 1.52 1.38 -8.42
C ASN A 28 1.82 -0.01 -7.87
N ASP A 29 3.09 -0.42 -7.86
CA ASP A 29 3.56 -1.69 -7.29
C ASP A 29 3.25 -1.78 -5.80
N LEU A 30 3.60 -0.73 -5.03
CA LEU A 30 3.30 -0.69 -3.59
C LEU A 30 1.79 -0.80 -3.31
N VAL A 31 0.95 -0.15 -4.11
CA VAL A 31 -0.51 -0.24 -3.98
C VAL A 31 -1.00 -1.65 -4.34
N GLN A 32 -0.49 -2.24 -5.42
CA GLN A 32 -0.86 -3.59 -5.84
C GLN A 32 -0.48 -4.62 -4.77
N LEU A 33 0.74 -4.56 -4.23
CA LEU A 33 1.20 -5.43 -3.15
C LEU A 33 0.39 -5.22 -1.87
N ALA A 34 0.02 -3.98 -1.55
CA ALA A 34 -0.83 -3.69 -0.39
C ALA A 34 -2.24 -4.28 -0.54
N VAL A 35 -2.81 -4.27 -1.75
CA VAL A 35 -4.11 -4.90 -2.04
C VAL A 35 -3.98 -6.42 -2.00
N ALA A 36 -2.91 -7.00 -2.55
CA ALA A 36 -2.68 -8.45 -2.52
C ALA A 36 -2.60 -8.98 -1.07
N ASN A 37 -1.86 -8.28 -0.21
CA ASN A 37 -1.68 -8.64 1.21
C ASN A 37 -2.81 -8.16 2.12
N TRP A 38 -3.90 -7.62 1.57
CA TRP A 38 -4.93 -6.99 2.37
C TRP A 38 -5.71 -8.00 3.21
N SER A 39 -5.70 -7.84 4.53
CA SER A 39 -6.50 -8.68 5.44
C SER A 39 -7.69 -7.88 5.96
N GLY A 40 -8.71 -7.74 5.11
CA GLY A 40 -9.89 -6.93 5.39
C GLY A 40 -10.67 -7.36 6.64
N ASP A 41 -10.69 -8.67 6.94
CA ASP A 41 -11.39 -9.21 8.11
C ASP A 41 -10.62 -8.89 9.42
N TYR A 42 -9.28 -8.86 9.37
CA TYR A 42 -8.45 -8.44 10.50
C TYR A 42 -8.60 -6.95 10.78
N LEU A 43 -8.56 -6.11 9.75
CA LEU A 43 -8.80 -4.66 9.90
C LEU A 43 -10.22 -4.35 10.41
N ALA A 44 -11.23 -5.12 9.98
CA ALA A 44 -12.60 -4.98 10.46
C ALA A 44 -12.75 -5.33 11.95
N ALA A 45 -11.92 -6.25 12.45
CA ALA A 45 -11.90 -6.64 13.85
C ALA A 45 -11.15 -5.65 14.77
N CYS A 46 -10.39 -4.70 14.22
CA CYS A 46 -9.68 -3.69 15.01
C CYS A 46 -10.66 -2.70 15.67
N GLN A 47 -10.69 -2.69 17.00
CA GLN A 47 -11.60 -1.88 17.82
C GLN A 47 -11.03 -0.48 18.12
N ASP A 48 -9.71 -0.37 18.23
CA ASP A 48 -9.02 0.88 18.59
C ASP A 48 -7.94 1.27 17.56
N ASN A 49 -7.37 2.47 17.73
CA ASN A 49 -6.32 2.96 16.84
C ASN A 49 -5.00 2.21 17.03
N GLN A 50 -4.74 1.65 18.21
CA GLN A 50 -3.51 0.91 18.47
C GLN A 50 -3.46 -0.39 17.67
N GLN A 51 -4.57 -1.13 17.62
CA GLN A 51 -4.72 -2.33 16.79
C GLN A 51 -4.62 -2.02 15.30
N ARG A 52 -5.15 -0.86 14.87
CA ARG A 52 -5.00 -0.38 13.49
C ARG A 52 -3.56 -0.05 13.15
N ASP A 53 -2.82 0.58 14.06
CA ASP A 53 -1.39 0.87 13.85
C ASP A 53 -0.57 -0.42 13.74
N VAL A 54 -0.87 -1.43 14.55
CA VAL A 54 -0.27 -2.77 14.45
C VAL A 54 -0.58 -3.40 13.10
N TYR A 55 -1.83 -3.34 12.62
CA TYR A 55 -2.20 -3.82 11.29
C TYR A 55 -1.42 -3.09 10.17
N VAL A 56 -1.38 -1.75 10.23
CA VAL A 56 -0.64 -0.94 9.26
C VAL A 56 0.84 -1.32 9.24
N HIS A 57 1.47 -1.54 10.40
CA HIS A 57 2.86 -1.97 10.49
C HIS A 57 3.09 -3.37 9.92
N ALA A 58 2.18 -4.31 10.20
CA ALA A 58 2.24 -5.66 9.64
C ALA A 58 2.11 -5.63 8.10
N LEU A 59 1.13 -4.89 7.58
CA LEU A 59 0.91 -4.74 6.13
C LEU A 59 2.12 -4.07 5.46
N LEU A 60 2.68 -3.02 6.06
CA LEU A 60 3.88 -2.37 5.54
C LEU A 60 5.08 -3.31 5.50
N THR A 61 5.22 -4.18 6.49
CA THR A 61 6.31 -5.17 6.54
C THR A 61 6.16 -6.19 5.42
N ALA A 62 4.94 -6.69 5.17
CA ALA A 62 4.64 -7.60 4.07
C ALA A 62 4.92 -6.96 2.70
N VAL A 63 4.39 -5.75 2.47
CA VAL A 63 4.60 -5.00 1.22
C VAL A 63 6.08 -4.74 0.95
N ARG A 64 6.86 -4.38 1.97
CA ARG A 64 8.31 -4.17 1.81
C ARG A 64 9.04 -5.46 1.44
N ARG A 65 8.72 -6.56 2.12
CA ARG A 65 9.33 -7.86 1.87
C ARG A 65 9.06 -8.31 0.44
N GLU A 66 7.82 -8.20 -0.02
CA GLU A 66 7.46 -8.58 -1.39
C GLU A 66 8.04 -7.62 -2.42
N HIS A 67 8.04 -6.31 -2.16
CA HIS A 67 8.66 -5.34 -3.06
C HIS A 67 10.16 -5.60 -3.22
N GLN A 68 10.88 -6.02 -2.16
CA GLN A 68 12.29 -6.43 -2.28
C GLN A 68 12.47 -7.64 -3.19
N VAL A 69 11.57 -8.63 -3.11
CA VAL A 69 11.60 -9.82 -3.97
C VAL A 69 11.29 -9.47 -5.42
N VAL A 70 10.28 -8.63 -5.67
CA VAL A 70 9.84 -8.23 -7.03
C VAL A 70 10.81 -7.26 -7.68
N SER A 71 11.38 -6.33 -6.92
CA SER A 71 12.30 -5.32 -7.46
C SER A 71 13.65 -5.92 -7.87
N GLY A 72 14.03 -7.08 -7.31
CA GLY A 72 15.26 -7.80 -7.66
C GLY A 72 16.57 -7.04 -7.37
N LYS A 73 16.47 -5.90 -6.68
CA LYS A 73 17.58 -4.99 -6.38
C LYS A 73 17.83 -4.99 -4.89
N ASP A 74 19.06 -5.31 -4.51
CA ASP A 74 19.47 -5.33 -3.11
C ASP A 74 19.34 -3.92 -2.50
N PRO A 75 18.95 -3.80 -1.22
CA PRO A 75 18.90 -2.50 -0.53
C PRO A 75 20.23 -1.73 -0.54
N GLN A 76 21.34 -2.41 -0.83
CA GLN A 76 22.66 -1.81 -0.95
C GLN A 76 22.87 -1.01 -2.24
N GLU A 77 22.16 -1.33 -3.33
CA GLU A 77 22.31 -0.62 -4.62
C GLU A 77 21.59 0.73 -4.62
N TYR A 78 20.54 0.86 -3.80
CA TYR A 78 19.84 2.11 -3.57
C TYR A 78 20.25 2.68 -2.21
N GLY A 79 21.23 3.60 -2.22
CA GLY A 79 21.77 4.20 -1.00
C GLY A 79 20.69 4.62 0.02
N PHE A 80 21.04 4.55 1.31
CA PHE A 80 20.22 4.79 2.51
C PHE A 80 19.01 5.73 2.33
N ILE A 81 19.17 6.85 1.64
CA ILE A 81 18.12 7.84 1.32
C ILE A 81 16.89 7.22 0.61
N TRP A 82 17.11 6.30 -0.33
CA TRP A 82 16.03 5.66 -1.09
C TRP A 82 15.15 4.77 -0.20
N VAL A 83 15.74 4.11 0.79
CA VAL A 83 15.01 3.28 1.75
C VAL A 83 14.02 4.14 2.54
N PHE A 84 14.42 5.32 3.02
CA PHE A 84 13.51 6.25 3.71
C PHE A 84 12.42 6.78 2.80
N LEU A 85 12.77 7.04 1.53
CA LEU A 85 11.84 7.55 0.54
C LEU A 85 10.74 6.51 0.25
N LEU A 86 11.13 5.27 -0.06
CA LEU A 86 10.22 4.14 -0.26
C LEU A 86 9.39 3.88 0.99
N GLN A 87 10.01 3.87 2.16
CA GLN A 87 9.33 3.69 3.44
C GLN A 87 8.24 4.73 3.63
N ALA A 88 8.54 6.00 3.40
CA ALA A 88 7.57 7.07 3.57
C ALA A 88 6.42 7.01 2.56
N VAL A 89 6.71 6.65 1.31
CA VAL A 89 5.68 6.50 0.28
C VAL A 89 4.79 5.30 0.56
N ALA A 90 5.36 4.17 0.97
CA ALA A 90 4.61 2.98 1.38
C ALA A 90 3.68 3.30 2.57
N VAL A 91 4.19 3.98 3.60
CA VAL A 91 3.38 4.42 4.76
C VAL A 91 2.21 5.29 4.30
N ALA A 92 2.47 6.31 3.49
CA ALA A 92 1.44 7.22 3.03
C ALA A 92 0.40 6.51 2.13
N ALA A 93 0.83 5.58 1.28
CA ALA A 93 -0.06 4.78 0.44
C ALA A 93 -0.95 3.86 1.28
N VAL A 94 -0.39 3.14 2.26
CA VAL A 94 -1.15 2.26 3.15
C VAL A 94 -2.13 3.06 4.02
N GLN A 95 -1.70 4.17 4.61
CA GLN A 95 -2.58 5.03 5.41
C GLN A 95 -3.73 5.60 4.59
N TRP A 96 -3.44 6.05 3.36
CA TRP A 96 -4.47 6.50 2.44
C TRP A 96 -5.45 5.37 2.11
N LEU A 97 -4.94 4.17 1.83
CA LEU A 97 -5.75 3.02 1.44
C LEU A 97 -6.62 2.50 2.60
N VAL A 98 -6.12 2.50 3.84
CA VAL A 98 -6.90 2.23 5.06
C VAL A 98 -8.00 3.28 5.25
N THR A 99 -7.67 4.56 5.12
CA THR A 99 -8.65 5.65 5.27
C THR A 99 -9.73 5.57 4.20
N TRP A 100 -9.32 5.32 2.95
CA TRP A 100 -10.22 5.09 1.83
C TRP A 100 -11.13 3.89 2.10
N TRP A 101 -10.60 2.76 2.55
CA TRP A 101 -11.38 1.56 2.86
C TRP A 101 -12.38 1.76 4.00
N LEU A 102 -12.02 2.54 5.02
CA LEU A 102 -12.92 2.87 6.14
C LEU A 102 -14.03 3.86 5.74
N SER A 103 -13.81 4.69 4.74
CA SER A 103 -14.75 5.78 4.39
C SER A 103 -16.12 5.31 3.88
N ARG A 104 -16.19 4.15 3.19
CA ARG A 104 -17.45 3.63 2.62
C ARG A 104 -17.47 2.10 2.61
N LEU A 105 -18.65 1.52 2.88
CA LEU A 105 -18.86 0.07 2.79
C LEU A 105 -18.64 -0.47 1.36
N SER A 106 -18.97 0.30 0.33
CA SER A 106 -18.73 -0.09 -1.07
C SER A 106 -17.25 -0.31 -1.39
N HIS A 107 -16.34 0.43 -0.75
CA HIS A 107 -14.89 0.26 -0.94
C HIS A 107 -14.41 -1.10 -0.42
N ARG A 108 -15.08 -1.66 0.59
CA ARG A 108 -14.74 -2.98 1.13
C ARG A 108 -15.02 -4.08 0.11
N ALA A 109 -16.16 -4.00 -0.57
CA ALA A 109 -16.53 -4.96 -1.61
C ALA A 109 -15.60 -4.83 -2.83
N ILE A 110 -15.31 -3.59 -3.25
CA ILE A 110 -14.41 -3.31 -4.36
C ILE A 110 -13.01 -3.92 -4.10
N LEU A 111 -12.46 -3.74 -2.90
CA LEU A 111 -11.13 -4.22 -2.61
C LEU A 111 -11.04 -5.75 -2.51
N LYS A 112 -12.10 -6.42 -2.00
CA LYS A 112 -12.21 -7.89 -2.04
C LYS A 112 -12.21 -8.42 -3.49
N VAL A 113 -12.90 -7.74 -4.40
CA VAL A 113 -12.91 -8.11 -5.83
C VAL A 113 -11.51 -7.95 -6.44
N MET A 114 -10.84 -6.82 -6.20
CA MET A 114 -9.48 -6.58 -6.71
C MET A 114 -8.46 -7.58 -6.17
N GLN A 115 -8.56 -7.94 -4.89
CA GLN A 115 -7.69 -8.95 -4.29
C GLN A 115 -7.89 -10.31 -4.97
N HIS A 116 -9.14 -10.69 -5.24
CA HIS A 116 -9.45 -11.94 -5.95
C HIS A 116 -8.92 -11.95 -7.39
N GLU A 117 -8.93 -10.80 -8.08
CA GLU A 117 -8.34 -10.66 -9.41
C GLU A 117 -6.80 -10.78 -9.40
N LEU A 118 -6.13 -10.36 -8.32
CA LEU A 118 -4.67 -10.38 -8.19
C LEU A 118 -4.10 -11.72 -7.70
N THR A 119 -4.92 -12.56 -7.08
CA THR A 119 -4.52 -13.84 -6.47
C THR A 119 -4.94 -15.07 -7.30
N LYS A 120 -5.54 -14.84 -8.47
CA LYS A 120 -5.81 -15.88 -9.49
C LYS A 120 -4.57 -16.12 -10.35
#